data_AF-A0A246F2Y7-F1
#
_entry.id   AF-A0A246F2Y7-F1
#
_cell.length_a   1.000
_cell.length_b   1.000
_cell.length_c   1.000
_cell.angle_alpha   90.00
_cell.angle_beta   90.00
_cell.angle_gamma   90.00
#
_symmetry.space_group_name_H-M   'P 1'
#
loop_
_entity.id
_entity.type
_entity.pdbx_description
1 polymer ?
#
loop_
_entity_poly.entity_id
_entity_poly.type
_entity_poly.pdbx_seq_one_letter_code
_entity_poly.pdbx_strand_id
1 'polypeptide(L)'
;KDKFLTSEWNGFNFMHRAASRMAAREMGYQGSSSRTSTKPKFMYLLNADDISATKIPQDAFVVYQGHHGDVGAQFADVCLPGLAYTEKSVTYMNTEGRTQLTRTAVSGAGAARDDWKILRALSEVVGSTLPYDDVTA
;
A
#
# COMPACT_ATOMS: atom_id res chain seq x y z
N LYS A 1 -27.50 -17.58 -14.14
CA LYS A 1 -27.27 -16.18 -13.68
C LYS A 1 -28.42 -15.71 -12.80
N ASP A 2 -29.66 -16.02 -13.17
CA ASP A 2 -30.89 -15.53 -12.52
C ASP A 2 -31.16 -16.03 -11.09
N LYS A 3 -30.37 -16.98 -10.56
CA LYS A 3 -30.50 -17.45 -9.16
C LYS A 3 -29.60 -16.70 -8.16
N PHE A 4 -28.52 -16.07 -8.62
CA PHE A 4 -27.53 -15.41 -7.75
C PHE A 4 -27.61 -13.89 -7.79
N LEU A 5 -28.15 -13.32 -8.86
CA LEU A 5 -28.34 -11.89 -9.03
C LEU A 5 -29.83 -11.64 -9.26
N THR A 6 -30.52 -11.18 -8.22
CA THR A 6 -31.92 -10.72 -8.26
C THR A 6 -31.98 -9.25 -7.86
N SER A 7 -33.14 -8.59 -7.96
CA SER A 7 -33.29 -7.19 -7.52
C SER A 7 -33.01 -7.01 -6.02
N GLU A 8 -33.36 -8.02 -5.21
CA GLU A 8 -33.25 -7.98 -3.75
C GLU A 8 -31.95 -8.61 -3.22
N TRP A 9 -31.22 -9.35 -4.06
CA TRP A 9 -30.08 -10.14 -3.60
C TRP A 9 -28.94 -10.20 -4.62
N ASN A 10 -27.76 -9.81 -4.16
CA ASN A 10 -26.50 -10.06 -4.86
C ASN A 10 -25.69 -11.13 -4.12
N GLY A 11 -25.79 -12.37 -4.59
CA GLY A 11 -25.04 -13.51 -4.08
C GLY A 11 -23.64 -13.67 -4.67
N PHE A 12 -23.24 -12.81 -5.62
CA PHE A 12 -21.94 -12.88 -6.26
C PHE A 12 -20.91 -12.03 -5.49
N ASN A 13 -19.95 -12.69 -4.85
CA ASN A 13 -18.97 -12.06 -3.97
C ASN A 13 -17.56 -12.53 -4.29
N PHE A 14 -16.57 -11.65 -4.09
CA PHE A 14 -15.15 -11.98 -4.17
C PHE A 14 -14.51 -11.87 -2.79
N MET A 15 -13.85 -12.94 -2.35
CA MET A 15 -13.08 -12.92 -1.11
C MET A 15 -11.62 -12.55 -1.40
N HIS A 16 -11.19 -11.39 -0.91
CA HIS A 16 -9.78 -11.01 -0.93
C HIS A 16 -9.05 -11.52 0.31
N ARG A 17 -7.76 -11.85 0.13
CA ARG A 17 -6.92 -12.42 1.20
C ARG A 17 -6.03 -11.40 1.92
N ALA A 18 -5.91 -10.19 1.37
CA ALA A 18 -5.06 -9.13 1.92
C ALA A 18 -5.91 -7.89 2.24
N ALA A 19 -5.71 -7.32 3.43
CA ALA A 19 -6.50 -6.20 3.96
C ALA A 19 -6.37 -4.91 3.12
N SER A 20 -5.24 -4.72 2.42
CA SER A 20 -5.03 -3.57 1.54
C SER A 20 -5.73 -3.68 0.19
N ARG A 21 -6.13 -4.90 -0.22
CA ARG A 21 -6.56 -5.16 -1.60
C ARG A 21 -7.86 -4.46 -1.97
N MET A 22 -8.83 -4.42 -1.05
CA MET A 22 -10.12 -3.79 -1.30
C MET A 22 -9.99 -2.29 -1.46
N ALA A 23 -9.37 -1.62 -0.48
CA ALA A 23 -9.12 -0.18 -0.55
C ALA A 23 -8.27 0.21 -1.77
N ALA A 24 -7.26 -0.59 -2.13
CA ALA A 24 -6.47 -0.36 -3.32
C ALA A 24 -7.34 -0.39 -4.60
N ARG A 25 -8.23 -1.38 -4.73
CA ARG A 25 -9.15 -1.47 -5.89
C ARG A 25 -10.14 -0.32 -5.92
N GLU A 26 -10.68 0.07 -4.76
CA GLU A 26 -11.61 1.20 -4.63
C GLU A 26 -10.97 2.52 -5.06
N MET A 27 -9.70 2.76 -4.67
CA MET A 27 -8.91 3.92 -5.09
C MET A 27 -8.46 3.86 -6.56
N GLY A 28 -8.81 2.82 -7.30
CA GLY A 28 -8.40 2.64 -8.69
C GLY A 28 -6.97 2.12 -8.88
N TYR A 29 -6.29 1.66 -7.81
CA TYR A 29 -5.03 0.93 -7.96
C TYR A 29 -5.30 -0.44 -8.60
N GLN A 30 -5.05 -0.48 -9.89
CA GLN A 30 -4.97 -1.69 -10.67
C GLN A 30 -3.56 -1.86 -11.20
N GLY A 31 -3.05 -3.10 -11.16
CA GLY A 31 -1.88 -3.42 -11.98
C GLY A 31 -2.19 -3.01 -13.41
N SER A 32 -1.27 -2.29 -14.06
CA SER A 32 -1.53 -1.75 -15.38
C SER A 32 -1.87 -2.90 -16.34
N SER A 33 -3.07 -2.86 -16.94
CA SER A 33 -3.47 -3.78 -18.01
C SER A 33 -2.52 -3.65 -19.21
N SER A 34 -2.01 -2.44 -19.42
CA SER A 34 -0.78 -2.16 -20.14
C SER A 34 0.40 -2.44 -19.22
N ARG A 35 0.81 -3.69 -19.10
CA ARG A 35 2.19 -3.98 -18.68
C ARG A 35 3.05 -3.34 -19.75
N THR A 36 3.50 -2.12 -19.52
CA THR A 36 4.53 -1.51 -20.35
C THR A 36 5.65 -2.53 -20.40
N SER A 37 6.03 -2.97 -21.60
CA SER A 37 7.23 -3.82 -21.82
C SER A 37 8.49 -3.22 -21.18
N THR A 38 8.41 -1.96 -20.74
CA THR A 38 9.38 -1.21 -19.97
C THR A 38 9.76 -1.91 -18.66
N LYS A 39 11.03 -2.27 -18.60
CA LYS A 39 11.75 -2.68 -17.39
C LYS A 39 11.84 -1.48 -16.42
N PRO A 40 11.27 -1.53 -15.20
CA PRO A 40 11.32 -0.41 -14.28
C PRO A 40 12.77 -0.18 -13.79
N LYS A 41 13.16 1.10 -13.70
CA LYS A 41 14.46 1.53 -13.15
C LYS A 41 14.36 2.03 -11.72
N PHE A 42 13.15 2.27 -11.24
CA PHE A 42 12.85 2.67 -9.88
C PHE A 42 11.67 1.83 -9.41
N MET A 43 11.79 1.20 -8.25
CA MET A 43 10.72 0.41 -7.63
C MET A 43 10.48 0.88 -6.21
N TYR A 44 9.25 1.27 -5.93
CA TYR A 44 8.82 1.68 -4.59
C TYR A 44 7.96 0.57 -3.97
N LEU A 45 8.54 -0.18 -3.03
CA LEU A 45 7.89 -1.27 -2.31
C LEU A 45 7.26 -0.72 -1.02
N LEU A 46 5.97 -0.40 -1.08
CA LEU A 46 5.21 0.03 0.09
C LEU A 46 4.69 -1.20 0.86
N ASN A 47 5.46 -1.61 1.88
CA ASN A 47 5.24 -2.77 2.75
C ASN A 47 4.90 -4.05 1.95
N ALA A 48 5.60 -4.22 0.83
CA ALA A 48 5.37 -5.28 -0.12
C ALA A 48 6.43 -6.37 0.04
N ASP A 49 6.13 -7.36 0.89
CA ASP A 49 7.04 -8.47 1.19
C ASP A 49 6.79 -9.71 0.32
N ASP A 50 5.59 -9.84 -0.27
CA ASP A 50 5.23 -10.92 -1.20
C ASP A 50 5.81 -10.72 -2.63
N ILE A 51 7.05 -10.22 -2.73
CA ILE A 51 7.76 -10.00 -4.00
C ILE A 51 8.88 -11.02 -4.18
N SER A 52 8.96 -11.62 -5.37
CA SER A 52 10.05 -12.53 -5.73
C SER A 52 11.20 -11.74 -6.37
N ALA A 53 12.45 -12.13 -6.08
CA ALA A 53 13.65 -11.53 -6.68
C ALA A 53 13.59 -11.49 -8.22
N THR A 54 12.94 -12.47 -8.85
CA THR A 54 12.76 -12.54 -10.31
C THR A 54 11.92 -11.41 -10.91
N LYS A 55 11.12 -10.70 -10.09
CA LYS A 55 10.29 -9.56 -10.52
C LYS A 55 11.00 -8.22 -10.36
N ILE A 56 12.11 -8.19 -9.64
CA ILE A 56 12.90 -6.99 -9.40
C ILE A 56 14.04 -6.98 -10.42
N PRO A 57 14.09 -5.99 -11.32
CA PRO A 57 15.22 -5.88 -12.24
C PRO A 57 16.51 -5.53 -11.47
N GLN A 58 17.62 -6.19 -11.82
CA GLN A 58 18.92 -6.01 -11.14
C GLN A 58 19.48 -4.59 -11.20
N ASP A 59 19.04 -3.80 -12.18
CA ASP A 59 19.44 -2.41 -12.43
C ASP A 59 18.36 -1.41 -12.01
N ALA A 60 17.39 -1.84 -11.20
CA ALA A 60 16.39 -0.97 -10.60
C ALA A 60 16.90 -0.47 -9.25
N PHE A 61 16.70 0.82 -8.98
CA PHE A 61 16.85 1.39 -7.65
C PHE A 61 15.58 1.07 -6.84
N VAL A 62 15.74 0.33 -5.74
CA VAL A 62 14.64 -0.20 -4.94
C VAL A 62 14.55 0.55 -3.61
N VAL A 63 13.40 1.17 -3.36
CA VAL A 63 13.06 1.76 -2.07
C VAL A 63 12.04 0.87 -1.39
N TYR A 64 12.32 0.44 -0.17
CA TYR A 64 11.37 -0.27 0.67
C TYR A 64 10.86 0.64 1.79
N GLN A 65 9.55 0.85 1.85
CA GLN A 65 8.89 1.51 2.97
C GLN A 65 8.06 0.50 3.74
N GLY A 66 8.50 0.08 4.92
CA GLY A 66 7.80 -0.93 5.73
C GLY A 66 8.26 -0.92 7.17
N HIS A 67 7.77 -1.88 7.97
CA HIS A 67 7.97 -1.87 9.42
C HIS A 67 8.75 -3.08 9.99
N HIS A 68 8.78 -4.25 9.33
CA HIS A 68 9.49 -5.43 9.85
C HIS A 68 10.80 -5.76 9.14
N GLY A 69 11.03 -5.22 7.94
CA GLY A 69 12.29 -5.46 7.22
C GLY A 69 12.46 -6.92 6.77
N ASP A 70 11.39 -7.53 6.25
CA ASP A 70 11.42 -8.92 5.76
C ASP A 70 11.98 -8.98 4.31
N VAL A 71 11.55 -9.97 3.52
CA VAL A 71 11.97 -10.23 2.13
C VAL A 71 12.07 -8.95 1.28
N GLY A 72 11.10 -8.03 1.35
CA GLY A 72 11.12 -6.81 0.54
C GLY A 72 12.28 -5.86 0.87
N ALA A 73 12.68 -5.80 2.14
CA ALA A 73 13.79 -4.94 2.58
C ALA A 73 15.16 -5.50 2.21
N GLN A 74 15.29 -6.82 2.07
CA GLN A 74 16.55 -7.46 1.64
C GLN A 74 16.95 -7.06 0.21
N PHE A 75 15.98 -6.65 -0.61
CA PHE A 75 16.21 -6.20 -1.98
C PHE A 75 16.39 -4.69 -2.12
N ALA A 76 16.26 -3.93 -1.02
CA ALA A 76 16.22 -2.48 -1.07
C ALA A 76 17.61 -1.84 -1.06
N ASP A 77 17.80 -0.82 -1.89
CA ASP A 77 18.93 0.10 -1.77
C ASP A 77 18.71 1.09 -0.62
N VAL A 78 17.45 1.44 -0.36
CA VAL A 78 17.04 2.37 0.72
C VAL A 78 15.83 1.82 1.46
N CYS A 79 15.92 1.80 2.79
CA CYS A 79 14.81 1.46 3.69
C CYS A 79 14.26 2.72 4.38
N LEU A 80 12.95 2.93 4.27
CA LEU A 80 12.20 4.00 4.93
C LEU A 80 11.28 3.38 6.00
N PRO A 81 11.56 3.59 7.31
CA PRO A 81 10.81 2.92 8.37
C PRO A 81 9.40 3.51 8.52
N GLY A 82 8.38 2.71 8.20
CA GLY A 82 6.97 3.01 8.42
C GLY A 82 6.46 2.48 9.76
N LEU A 83 5.30 2.98 10.21
CA LEU A 83 4.63 2.50 11.42
C LEU A 83 3.85 1.20 11.19
N ALA A 84 3.75 0.34 12.21
CA ALA A 84 2.86 -0.82 12.21
C ALA A 84 1.38 -0.41 12.35
N TYR A 85 0.45 -1.31 12.04
CA TYR A 85 -1.00 -1.01 12.05
C TYR A 85 -1.55 -0.63 13.44
N THR A 86 -0.87 -1.03 14.53
CA THR A 86 -1.21 -0.68 15.92
C THR A 86 -0.68 0.69 16.35
N GLU A 87 0.22 1.27 15.58
CA GLU A 87 0.92 2.53 15.89
C GLU A 87 0.32 3.73 15.17
N LYS A 88 -0.58 3.49 14.21
CA LYS A 88 -1.16 4.52 13.33
C LYS A 88 -2.68 4.46 13.31
N SER A 89 -3.28 5.63 13.10
CA SER A 89 -4.72 5.80 12.93
C SER A 89 -5.01 6.01 11.44
N VAL A 90 -5.38 4.93 10.75
CA VAL A 90 -5.56 4.88 9.29
C VAL A 90 -6.82 4.11 8.91
N THR A 91 -7.25 4.30 7.68
CA THR A 91 -8.45 3.67 7.14
C THR A 91 -8.13 2.37 6.42
N TYR A 92 -8.84 1.30 6.78
CA TYR A 92 -8.86 0.02 6.08
C TYR A 92 -10.26 -0.26 5.52
N MET A 93 -10.32 -1.11 4.51
CA MET A 93 -11.58 -1.60 3.95
C MET A 93 -11.54 -3.13 3.90
N ASN A 94 -12.55 -3.79 4.48
CA ASN A 94 -12.66 -5.24 4.46
C ASN A 94 -13.31 -5.75 3.15
N THR A 95 -13.45 -7.07 3.01
CA THR A 95 -13.95 -7.72 1.79
C THR A 95 -15.40 -7.40 1.43
N GLU A 96 -16.23 -7.03 2.41
CA GLU A 96 -17.62 -6.61 2.17
C GLU A 96 -17.73 -5.12 1.78
N GLY A 97 -16.60 -4.40 1.67
CA GLY A 97 -16.58 -2.98 1.37
C GLY A 97 -16.80 -2.06 2.58
N ARG A 98 -16.78 -2.61 3.81
CA ARG A 98 -16.91 -1.80 5.02
C ARG A 98 -15.59 -1.11 5.35
N THR A 99 -15.67 0.21 5.40
CA THR A 99 -14.59 1.08 5.89
C THR A 99 -14.46 1.00 7.41
N GLN A 100 -13.23 0.89 7.89
CA GLN A 100 -12.89 0.76 9.30
C GLN A 100 -11.67 1.65 9.60
N LEU A 101 -11.67 2.30 10.76
CA LEU A 101 -10.57 3.14 11.20
C LEU A 101 -9.80 2.42 12.31
N THR A 102 -8.47 2.37 12.19
CA THR A 102 -7.62 1.94 13.31
C THR A 102 -7.45 3.08 14.30
N ARG A 103 -7.10 2.72 15.54
CA ARG A 103 -6.70 3.67 16.57
C ARG A 103 -5.29 3.35 17.02
N THR A 104 -4.46 4.38 17.12
CA THR A 104 -3.12 4.26 17.69
C THR A 104 -3.21 3.73 19.12
N ALA A 105 -2.61 2.57 19.36
CA ALA A 105 -2.57 1.90 20.65
C ALA A 105 -1.23 2.09 21.36
N VAL A 106 -0.14 2.14 20.60
CA VAL A 106 1.23 2.32 21.09
C VAL A 106 1.96 3.35 20.24
N SER A 107 2.99 3.98 20.80
CA SER A 107 3.87 4.87 20.07
C SER A 107 4.75 4.10 19.08
N GLY A 108 5.06 4.71 17.95
CA GLY A 108 5.97 4.15 16.96
C GLY A 108 7.37 3.87 17.48
N ALA A 109 8.01 2.82 16.95
CA ALA A 109 9.38 2.48 17.29
C ALA A 109 10.39 3.45 16.65
N GLY A 110 11.28 4.00 17.47
CA GLY A 110 12.44 4.78 17.03
C GLY A 110 12.08 5.96 16.11
N ALA A 111 12.68 5.97 14.91
CA ALA A 111 12.50 7.02 13.92
C ALA A 111 11.40 6.71 12.87
N ALA A 112 10.57 5.69 13.09
CA ALA A 112 9.48 5.35 12.19
C ALA A 112 8.45 6.51 12.08
N ARG A 113 7.80 6.61 10.92
CA ARG A 113 6.81 7.68 10.62
C ARG A 113 5.56 7.09 9.98
N ASP A 114 4.44 7.82 10.08
CA ASP A 114 3.22 7.45 9.36
C ASP A 114 3.51 7.31 7.86
N ASP A 115 2.94 6.29 7.25
CA ASP A 115 3.29 5.94 5.86
C ASP A 115 3.02 7.07 4.88
N TRP A 116 1.88 7.76 5.06
CA TRP A 116 1.49 8.86 4.19
C TRP A 116 2.40 10.09 4.37
N LYS A 117 2.94 10.31 5.58
CA LYS A 117 3.87 11.43 5.85
C LYS A 117 5.20 11.21 5.14
N ILE A 118 5.68 9.96 5.07
CA ILE A 118 6.88 9.61 4.31
C ILE A 118 6.67 9.92 2.83
N LEU A 119 5.53 9.50 2.25
CA LEU A 119 5.20 9.78 0.86
C LEU A 119 5.03 11.28 0.59
N ARG A 120 4.37 12.01 1.49
CA ARG A 120 4.19 13.45 1.41
C ARG A 120 5.53 14.21 1.49
N ALA A 121 6.43 13.82 2.38
CA ALA A 121 7.77 14.40 2.48
C ALA A 121 8.61 14.07 1.24
N LEU A 122 8.55 12.83 0.75
CA LEU A 122 9.23 12.43 -0.49
C LEU A 122 8.75 13.28 -1.68
N SER A 123 7.43 13.53 -1.77
CA SER A 123 6.85 14.35 -2.84
C SER A 123 7.44 15.76 -2.90
N GLU A 124 7.73 16.35 -1.73
CA GLU A 124 8.34 17.67 -1.62
C GLU A 124 9.81 17.65 -2.04
N VAL A 125 10.56 16.64 -1.59
CA VAL A 125 11.98 16.47 -1.94
C VAL A 125 12.18 16.28 -3.45
N VAL A 126 11.25 15.60 -4.14
CA VAL A 126 11.31 15.42 -5.60
C VAL A 126 10.68 16.58 -6.39
N GLY A 127 10.29 17.67 -5.71
CA GLY A 127 9.72 18.87 -6.34
C GLY A 127 8.31 18.71 -6.89
N SER A 128 7.57 17.68 -6.46
CA SER A 128 6.20 17.38 -6.86
C SER A 128 5.28 17.28 -5.63
N THR A 129 5.29 18.34 -4.81
CA THR A 129 4.61 18.39 -3.52
C THR A 129 3.12 18.08 -3.64
N LEU A 130 2.66 17.10 -2.88
CA LEU A 130 1.24 16.77 -2.76
C LEU A 130 0.48 17.90 -2.05
N PRO A 131 -0.79 18.17 -2.45
CA PRO A 131 -1.52 19.37 -2.02
C PRO A 131 -2.02 19.34 -0.58
N TYR A 132 -1.93 18.20 0.10
CA TYR A 132 -2.38 18.00 1.47
C TYR A 132 -1.21 17.95 2.45
N ASP A 133 -1.45 18.37 3.69
CA ASP A 133 -0.43 18.36 4.76
C ASP A 133 -0.94 17.77 6.08
N ASP A 134 -2.22 17.38 6.13
CA ASP A 134 -2.85 16.72 7.26
C ASP A 134 -3.89 15.68 6.80
N VAL A 135 -4.32 14.84 7.74
CA VAL A 135 -5.37 13.82 7.54
C VAL A 135 -6.76 14.46 7.45
N THR A 136 -6.95 15.66 7.99
CA THR A 136 -8.18 16.44 7.87
C THR A 136 -8.03 17.54 6.83
N ALA A 137 -8.29 17.21 5.56
CA ALA A 137 -8.39 18.19 4.48
C ALA A 137 -9.81 18.74 4.38
#